data_AF-A0A955U756-F1
#
_entry.id   AF-A0A955U756-F1
#
_cell.length_a   1.000
_cell.length_b   1.000
_cell.length_c   1.000
_cell.angle_alpha   90.00
_cell.angle_beta   90.00
_cell.angle_gamma   90.00
#
_symmetry.space_group_name_H-M   'P 1'
#
loop_
_entity.id
_entity.type
_entity.pdbx_description
1 polymer ?
#
loop_
_entity_poly.entity_id
_entity_poly.type
_entity_poly.pdbx_seq_one_letter_code
_entity_poly.pdbx_strand_id
1 'polypeptide(L)'
;MWWFATWLACAPDLTPTWAWDPIWLEPTEDGGAHGFETWQIHGPKWQRNGKDRYYVCGVVVELDGPAVDCDIEGCVAAFEVTPTPLQTDCPGELAENPLFLSLSRLAIGGPAPGEVPWPGFTSTTYADYGGGWESYGQSWTEALDHGGAGQLGWSGDDPYQLVPDAAFPL
;
A
#
# COMPACT_ATOMS: atom_id res chain seq x y z
N MET A 1 -8.18 -2.74 -54.24
CA MET A 1 -8.88 -3.59 -53.25
C MET A 1 -7.91 -3.85 -52.12
N TRP A 2 -7.96 -3.03 -51.06
CA TRP A 2 -7.03 -3.12 -49.92
C TRP A 2 -7.73 -3.89 -48.81
N TRP A 3 -7.16 -5.02 -48.42
CA TRP A 3 -7.60 -5.79 -47.25
C TRP A 3 -6.99 -5.14 -46.01
N PHE A 4 -7.82 -4.51 -45.18
CA PHE A 4 -7.44 -4.21 -43.80
C PHE A 4 -7.55 -5.51 -43.00
N ALA A 5 -6.40 -6.11 -42.69
CA ALA A 5 -6.33 -7.15 -41.67
C ALA A 5 -6.54 -6.49 -40.31
N THR A 6 -7.74 -6.60 -39.76
CA THR A 6 -8.02 -6.22 -38.38
C THR A 6 -7.29 -7.21 -37.48
N TRP A 7 -6.12 -6.84 -37.00
CA TRP A 7 -5.48 -7.53 -35.88
C TRP A 7 -6.35 -7.30 -34.65
N LEU A 8 -7.26 -8.24 -34.37
CA LEU A 8 -7.88 -8.38 -33.07
C LEU A 8 -6.76 -8.77 -32.09
N ALA A 9 -6.04 -7.77 -31.58
CA ALA A 9 -5.27 -7.95 -30.36
C ALA A 9 -6.28 -8.38 -29.30
N CYS A 10 -6.17 -9.62 -28.79
CA CYS A 10 -7.01 -10.08 -27.70
C CYS A 10 -6.86 -9.09 -26.55
N ALA A 11 -7.97 -8.47 -26.14
CA ALA A 11 -7.97 -7.63 -24.95
C ALA A 11 -7.43 -8.46 -23.77
N PRO A 12 -6.65 -7.85 -22.86
CA PRO A 12 -6.20 -8.54 -21.66
C PRO A 12 -7.42 -9.02 -20.85
N ASP A 13 -7.26 -10.13 -20.14
CA ASP A 13 -8.23 -10.55 -19.12
C ASP A 13 -8.12 -9.59 -17.93
N LEU A 14 -9.22 -8.89 -17.66
CA LEU A 14 -9.36 -7.87 -16.62
C LEU A 14 -10.31 -8.33 -15.50
N THR A 15 -10.52 -9.63 -15.34
CA THR A 15 -11.26 -10.18 -14.19
C THR A 15 -10.51 -9.80 -12.90
N PRO A 16 -11.10 -9.04 -11.96
CA PRO A 16 -10.47 -8.70 -10.69
C PRO A 16 -9.95 -9.97 -10.00
N THR A 17 -8.63 -10.02 -9.74
CA THR A 17 -7.98 -11.21 -9.17
C THR A 17 -6.99 -10.86 -8.08
N TRP A 18 -6.25 -9.75 -8.24
CA TRP A 18 -5.22 -9.33 -7.32
C TRP A 18 -5.47 -7.90 -6.86
N ALA A 19 -5.16 -7.61 -5.60
CA ALA A 19 -5.16 -6.29 -5.01
C ALA A 19 -3.75 -5.94 -4.50
N TRP A 20 -3.32 -4.72 -4.82
CA TRP A 20 -2.04 -4.14 -4.43
C TRP A 20 -2.29 -2.79 -3.78
N ASP A 21 -1.89 -2.61 -2.53
CA ASP A 21 -2.42 -1.56 -1.65
C ASP A 21 -1.33 -0.71 -0.99
N PRO A 22 -0.45 -0.01 -1.75
CA PRO A 22 0.55 0.86 -1.16
C PRO A 22 -0.09 1.95 -0.29
N ILE A 23 0.59 2.27 0.79
CA ILE A 23 0.18 3.29 1.76
C ILE A 23 1.24 4.39 1.78
N TRP A 24 0.78 5.64 1.90
CA TRP A 24 1.61 6.79 2.19
C TRP A 24 1.07 7.46 3.45
N LEU A 25 1.97 7.84 4.36
CA LEU A 25 1.60 8.51 5.60
C LEU A 25 2.58 9.66 5.87
N GLU A 26 2.05 10.72 6.47
CA GLU A 26 2.78 11.81 7.07
C GLU A 26 2.41 11.94 8.56
N PRO A 27 3.38 12.31 9.41
CA PRO A 27 3.10 12.56 10.81
C PRO A 27 2.31 13.86 11.00
N THR A 28 1.42 13.88 11.99
CA THR A 28 0.65 15.06 12.37
C THR A 28 1.25 15.77 13.58
N GLU A 29 0.90 17.06 13.78
CA GLU A 29 1.45 17.87 14.90
C GLU A 29 1.16 17.30 16.30
N ASP A 30 0.08 16.52 16.44
CA ASP A 30 -0.33 15.85 17.68
C ASP A 30 0.30 14.46 17.85
N GLY A 31 1.20 14.06 16.95
CA GLY A 31 1.91 12.78 16.98
C GLY A 31 1.13 11.63 16.37
N GLY A 32 0.00 11.87 15.70
CA GLY A 32 -0.71 10.89 14.90
C GLY A 32 -0.12 10.73 13.49
N ALA A 33 -0.91 10.12 12.61
CA ALA A 33 -0.62 9.98 11.20
C ALA A 33 -1.84 10.35 10.35
N HIS A 34 -1.56 10.99 9.22
CA HIS A 34 -2.50 11.28 8.15
C HIS A 34 -1.94 10.75 6.83
N GLY A 35 -2.78 10.33 5.90
CA GLY A 35 -2.33 9.99 4.56
C GLY A 35 -3.33 9.17 3.77
N PHE A 36 -2.84 8.28 2.91
CA PHE A 36 -3.68 7.57 1.95
C PHE A 36 -3.24 6.13 1.75
N GLU A 37 -4.21 5.22 1.68
CA GLU A 37 -4.08 3.87 1.15
C GLU A 37 -4.66 3.83 -0.26
N THR A 38 -3.91 3.26 -1.21
CA THR A 38 -4.38 3.13 -2.60
C THR A 38 -4.51 1.67 -2.98
N TRP A 39 -5.73 1.14 -2.99
CA TRP A 39 -6.02 -0.18 -3.53
C TRP A 39 -5.97 -0.15 -5.06
N GLN A 40 -5.07 -0.93 -5.65
CA GLN A 40 -4.93 -1.12 -7.08
C GLN A 40 -5.36 -2.54 -7.44
N ILE A 41 -6.39 -2.64 -8.27
CA ILE A 41 -7.00 -3.92 -8.65
C ILE A 41 -6.47 -4.36 -10.00
N HIS A 42 -6.05 -5.62 -10.07
CA HIS A 42 -5.41 -6.18 -11.23
C HIS A 42 -6.01 -7.51 -11.70
N GLY A 43 -5.91 -7.76 -13.00
CA GLY A 43 -6.27 -9.01 -13.65
C GLY A 43 -5.28 -10.16 -13.37
N PRO A 44 -5.63 -11.41 -13.73
CA PRO A 44 -4.95 -12.62 -13.26
C PRO A 44 -3.49 -12.77 -13.72
N LYS A 45 -3.11 -12.09 -14.82
CA LYS A 45 -1.75 -12.16 -15.40
C LYS A 45 -0.85 -11.00 -14.97
N TRP A 46 -1.30 -10.19 -14.02
CA TRP A 46 -0.49 -9.13 -13.45
C TRP A 46 0.72 -9.71 -12.70
N GLN A 47 1.80 -8.93 -12.72
CA GLN A 47 3.04 -9.17 -12.00
C GLN A 47 3.49 -7.82 -11.46
N ARG A 48 4.10 -7.78 -10.28
CA ARG A 48 4.52 -6.55 -9.57
C ARG A 48 5.31 -5.55 -10.44
N ASN A 49 6.11 -6.05 -11.39
CA ASN A 49 6.91 -5.22 -12.33
C ASN A 49 6.33 -5.16 -13.76
N GLY A 50 5.10 -5.65 -13.96
CA GLY A 50 4.53 -6.08 -15.24
C GLY A 50 3.71 -5.06 -16.04
N LYS A 51 3.66 -3.79 -15.60
CA LYS A 51 2.92 -2.65 -16.19
C LYS A 51 1.38 -2.72 -16.12
N ASP A 52 0.79 -1.53 -16.20
CA ASP A 52 -0.64 -1.12 -16.18
C ASP A 52 -1.60 -1.86 -17.13
N ARG A 53 -1.12 -2.77 -17.99
CA ARG A 53 -1.95 -3.46 -18.99
C ARG A 53 -3.02 -4.38 -18.40
N TYR A 54 -2.86 -4.78 -17.14
CA TYR A 54 -3.81 -5.58 -16.39
C TYR A 54 -4.44 -4.80 -15.24
N TYR A 55 -4.28 -3.49 -15.21
CA TYR A 55 -5.00 -2.63 -14.28
C TYR A 55 -6.50 -2.68 -14.59
N VAL A 56 -7.30 -2.88 -13.55
CA VAL A 56 -8.75 -2.97 -13.64
C VAL A 56 -9.38 -1.67 -13.15
N CYS A 57 -9.06 -1.28 -11.92
CA CYS A 57 -9.55 -0.08 -11.25
C CYS A 57 -8.74 0.16 -9.97
N GLY A 58 -9.05 1.22 -9.23
CA GLY A 58 -8.49 1.51 -7.93
C GLY A 58 -9.43 2.25 -7.00
N VAL A 59 -9.07 2.22 -5.73
CA VAL A 59 -9.75 2.89 -4.63
C VAL A 59 -8.71 3.65 -3.83
N VAL A 60 -8.95 4.93 -3.61
CA VAL A 60 -8.13 5.77 -2.74
C VAL A 60 -8.93 5.99 -1.46
N VAL A 61 -8.29 5.70 -0.35
CA VAL A 61 -8.84 5.78 0.99
C VAL A 61 -7.94 6.72 1.78
N GLU A 62 -8.54 7.72 2.41
CA GLU A 62 -7.88 8.60 3.34
C GLU A 62 -7.72 7.87 4.68
N LEU A 63 -6.55 8.00 5.30
CA LEU A 63 -6.22 7.41 6.58
C LEU A 63 -5.97 8.54 7.58
N ASP A 64 -6.66 8.49 8.71
CA ASP A 64 -6.45 9.37 9.85
C ASP A 64 -6.39 8.55 11.12
N GLY A 65 -5.39 8.78 11.97
CA GLY A 65 -5.26 7.98 13.18
C GLY A 65 -4.32 8.55 14.22
N PRO A 66 -4.65 8.46 15.53
CA PRO A 66 -3.70 8.79 16.59
C PRO A 66 -2.56 7.76 16.67
N ALA A 67 -1.43 8.18 17.22
CA ALA A 67 -0.41 7.24 17.69
C ALA A 67 -0.96 6.39 18.84
N VAL A 68 -0.54 5.12 18.84
CA VAL A 68 -0.87 4.16 19.89
C VAL A 68 0.38 3.42 20.34
N ASP A 69 0.29 2.84 21.54
CA ASP A 69 1.35 1.96 22.03
C ASP A 69 1.49 0.75 21.11
N CYS A 70 2.73 0.40 20.81
CA CYS A 70 3.01 -0.77 20.00
C CYS A 70 3.21 -2.02 20.85
N ASP A 71 2.50 -3.08 20.51
CA ASP A 71 2.53 -4.39 21.15
C ASP A 71 3.38 -5.42 20.39
N ILE A 72 4.10 -4.97 19.35
CA ILE A 72 5.04 -5.78 18.56
C ILE A 72 6.48 -5.55 19.05
N GLU A 73 7.27 -6.63 19.18
CA GLU A 73 8.68 -6.53 19.54
C GLU A 73 9.49 -5.74 18.50
N GLY A 74 10.30 -4.78 18.94
CA GLY A 74 11.15 -3.97 18.04
C GLY A 74 10.38 -2.92 17.24
N CYS A 75 9.11 -2.71 17.57
CA CYS A 75 8.29 -1.66 17.01
C CYS A 75 8.76 -0.28 17.44
N VAL A 76 8.82 0.64 16.48
CA VAL A 76 9.23 2.02 16.63
C VAL A 76 8.01 2.93 16.72
N ALA A 77 6.94 2.61 16.01
CA ALA A 77 5.69 3.37 16.03
C ALA A 77 4.48 2.54 15.60
N ALA A 78 3.32 2.94 16.11
CA ALA A 78 2.05 2.36 15.73
C ALA A 78 0.94 3.41 15.73
N PHE A 79 -0.07 3.18 14.89
CA PHE A 79 -1.23 4.04 14.69
C PHE A 79 -2.50 3.21 14.66
N GLU A 80 -3.56 3.73 15.26
CA GLU A 80 -4.93 3.24 15.06
C GLU A 80 -5.57 4.10 13.97
N VAL A 81 -5.67 3.56 12.76
CA VAL A 81 -6.10 4.33 11.58
C VAL A 81 -7.58 4.10 11.29
N THR A 82 -8.25 5.16 10.87
CA THR A 82 -9.64 5.13 10.42
C THR A 82 -9.68 5.39 8.92
N PRO A 83 -9.99 4.38 8.09
CA PRO A 83 -10.07 4.55 6.65
C PRO A 83 -11.38 5.24 6.23
N THR A 84 -11.27 6.28 5.41
CA THR A 84 -12.39 7.01 4.83
C THR A 84 -12.32 6.96 3.30
N PRO A 85 -13.35 6.47 2.58
CA PRO A 85 -13.33 6.46 1.12
C PRO A 85 -13.20 7.87 0.55
N LEU A 86 -12.20 8.10 -0.31
CA LEU A 86 -11.99 9.38 -0.96
C LEU A 86 -12.40 9.33 -2.44
N GLN A 87 -11.91 8.35 -3.19
CA GLN A 87 -12.17 8.20 -4.61
C GLN A 87 -12.16 6.74 -5.04
N THR A 88 -13.00 6.38 -6.02
CA THR A 88 -12.94 5.08 -6.69
C THR A 88 -13.35 5.20 -8.15
N ASP A 89 -12.70 4.42 -9.02
CA ASP A 89 -13.14 4.16 -10.39
C ASP A 89 -13.59 2.69 -10.59
N CYS A 90 -13.67 1.91 -9.51
CA CYS A 90 -14.18 0.55 -9.55
C CYS A 90 -15.69 0.52 -9.81
N PRO A 91 -16.20 -0.47 -10.56
CA PRO A 91 -17.63 -0.60 -10.82
C PRO A 91 -18.35 -1.48 -9.80
N GLY A 92 -19.62 -1.17 -9.53
CA GLY A 92 -20.57 -2.06 -8.85
C GLY A 92 -20.11 -2.55 -7.48
N GLU A 93 -20.37 -3.82 -7.18
CA GLU A 93 -20.03 -4.45 -5.89
C GLU A 93 -18.53 -4.37 -5.55
N LEU A 94 -17.66 -4.27 -6.55
CA LEU A 94 -16.22 -4.13 -6.30
C LEU A 94 -15.92 -2.81 -5.60
N ALA A 95 -16.56 -1.70 -5.97
CA ALA A 95 -16.38 -0.40 -5.30
C ALA A 95 -16.86 -0.38 -3.85
N GLU A 96 -17.75 -1.32 -3.49
CA GLU A 96 -18.35 -1.44 -2.15
C GLU A 96 -17.68 -2.54 -1.32
N ASN A 97 -16.55 -3.10 -1.79
CA ASN A 97 -15.88 -4.20 -1.09
C ASN A 97 -15.40 -3.72 0.29
N PRO A 98 -15.86 -4.33 1.40
CA PRO A 98 -15.52 -3.89 2.75
C PRO A 98 -14.03 -4.07 3.08
N LEU A 99 -13.30 -4.88 2.32
CA LEU A 99 -11.84 -5.03 2.45
C LEU A 99 -11.12 -3.68 2.32
N PHE A 100 -11.62 -2.77 1.47
CA PHE A 100 -10.95 -1.48 1.24
C PHE A 100 -11.00 -0.55 2.45
N LEU A 101 -11.82 -0.86 3.45
CA LEU A 101 -11.96 -0.08 4.67
C LEU A 101 -11.64 -0.90 5.93
N SER A 102 -11.01 -2.08 5.76
CA SER A 102 -10.75 -2.97 6.89
C SER A 102 -9.45 -2.67 7.63
N LEU A 103 -8.56 -1.86 7.06
CA LEU A 103 -7.33 -1.44 7.73
C LEU A 103 -7.68 -0.70 9.02
N SER A 104 -7.15 -1.17 10.15
CA SER A 104 -7.48 -0.65 11.48
C SER A 104 -6.25 -0.20 12.26
N ARG A 105 -5.10 -0.83 12.02
CA ARG A 105 -3.83 -0.46 12.67
C ARG A 105 -2.66 -0.60 11.72
N LEU A 106 -1.68 0.28 11.88
CA LEU A 106 -0.38 0.22 11.21
C LEU A 106 0.73 0.30 12.23
N ALA A 107 1.81 -0.44 12.01
CA ALA A 107 2.99 -0.40 12.85
C ALA A 107 4.27 -0.52 12.02
N ILE A 108 5.32 0.15 12.48
CA ILE A 108 6.64 0.15 11.86
C ILE A 108 7.63 -0.38 12.89
N GLY A 109 8.45 -1.35 12.51
CA GLY A 109 9.36 -1.99 13.46
C GLY A 109 10.55 -2.67 12.82
N GLY A 110 11.66 -2.66 13.55
CA GLY A 110 12.88 -3.40 13.24
C GLY A 110 13.50 -3.11 11.86
N PRO A 111 14.67 -3.73 11.57
CA PRO A 111 15.20 -3.78 10.22
C PRO A 111 14.30 -4.67 9.34
N ALA A 112 14.03 -4.25 8.10
CA ALA A 112 13.35 -5.10 7.14
C ALA A 112 14.20 -6.35 6.80
N PRO A 113 13.61 -7.56 6.79
CA PRO A 113 14.33 -8.78 6.43
C PRO A 113 14.55 -8.88 4.91
N GLY A 114 15.65 -9.54 4.51
CA GLY A 114 15.90 -9.91 3.11
C GLY A 114 16.53 -8.80 2.26
N GLU A 115 16.27 -8.85 0.96
CA GLU A 115 16.68 -7.81 0.01
C GLU A 115 15.66 -6.67 0.06
N VAL A 116 16.12 -5.50 0.51
CA VAL A 116 15.27 -4.34 0.78
C VAL A 116 15.71 -3.17 -0.10
N PRO A 117 14.78 -2.31 -0.55
CA PRO A 117 15.13 -0.97 -1.04
C PRO A 117 15.97 -0.26 0.02
N TRP A 118 16.92 0.56 -0.41
CA TRP A 118 17.70 1.43 0.49
C TRP A 118 18.23 0.72 1.77
N PRO A 119 19.17 -0.24 1.66
CA PRO A 119 19.63 -1.03 2.80
C PRO A 119 20.10 -0.16 3.98
N GLY A 120 19.55 -0.46 5.18
CA GLY A 120 19.80 0.29 6.41
C GLY A 120 18.81 1.42 6.69
N PHE A 121 18.05 1.85 5.68
CA PHE A 121 17.03 2.90 5.80
C PHE A 121 15.59 2.37 5.72
N THR A 122 15.44 1.07 5.48
CA THR A 122 14.14 0.40 5.35
C THR A 122 13.79 -0.40 6.59
N SER A 123 12.54 -0.25 7.04
CA SER A 123 11.97 -0.92 8.21
C SER A 123 10.86 -1.90 7.82
N THR A 124 10.58 -2.88 8.69
CA THR A 124 9.42 -3.76 8.50
C THR A 124 8.16 -2.98 8.85
N THR A 125 7.10 -3.24 8.08
CA THR A 125 5.77 -2.69 8.31
C THR A 125 4.81 -3.82 8.64
N TYR A 126 3.94 -3.58 9.61
CA TYR A 126 2.87 -4.45 10.03
C TYR A 126 1.54 -3.74 9.87
N ALA A 127 0.50 -4.50 9.51
CA ALA A 127 -0.86 -4.00 9.36
C ALA A 127 -1.84 -4.92 10.06
N ASP A 128 -2.97 -4.38 10.51
CA ASP A 128 -4.10 -5.13 11.04
C ASP A 128 -5.36 -4.77 10.26
N TYR A 129 -5.88 -5.73 9.49
CA TYR A 129 -7.13 -5.60 8.73
C TYR A 129 -8.35 -6.18 9.49
N GLY A 130 -8.30 -6.21 10.83
CA GLY A 130 -9.33 -6.74 11.73
C GLY A 130 -9.07 -8.19 12.21
N GLY A 131 -7.92 -8.77 11.85
CA GLY A 131 -7.52 -10.14 12.20
C GLY A 131 -6.39 -10.22 13.22
N GLY A 132 -5.82 -9.08 13.62
CA GLY A 132 -4.57 -8.97 14.36
C GLY A 132 -3.41 -8.56 13.46
N TRP A 133 -2.24 -8.37 14.07
CA TRP A 133 -1.03 -7.93 13.37
C TRP A 133 -0.48 -8.96 12.41
N GLU A 134 -0.26 -8.54 11.17
CA GLU A 134 0.45 -9.31 10.14
C GLU A 134 1.60 -8.50 9.56
N SER A 135 2.63 -9.20 9.07
CA SER A 135 3.69 -8.56 8.28
C SER A 135 3.09 -8.08 6.96
N TYR A 136 3.07 -6.78 6.76
CA TYR A 136 2.52 -6.15 5.57
C TYR A 136 3.59 -5.99 4.48
N GLY A 137 4.76 -5.48 4.87
CA GLY A 137 5.85 -5.24 3.95
C GLY A 137 6.93 -4.34 4.50
N GLN A 138 7.33 -3.35 3.71
CA GLN A 138 8.51 -2.54 3.94
C GLN A 138 8.15 -1.06 3.93
N SER A 139 8.86 -0.26 4.72
CA SER A 139 8.69 1.19 4.75
C SER A 139 10.02 1.94 4.71
N TRP A 140 10.02 3.08 4.04
CA TRP A 140 11.14 4.02 3.95
C TRP A 140 10.63 5.45 3.78
N THR A 141 11.49 6.43 4.06
CA THR A 141 11.17 7.86 3.90
C THR A 141 11.05 8.22 2.43
N GLU A 142 10.05 9.04 2.08
CA GLU A 142 9.81 9.48 0.69
C GLU A 142 11.03 10.19 0.09
N ALA A 143 11.80 10.90 0.94
CA ALA A 143 13.02 11.59 0.53
C ALA A 143 14.02 10.67 -0.20
N LEU A 144 14.10 9.39 0.13
CA LEU A 144 15.03 8.44 -0.49
C LEU A 144 14.73 8.21 -1.98
N ASP A 145 13.46 8.19 -2.37
CA ASP A 145 13.06 7.99 -3.78
C ASP A 145 13.36 9.21 -4.65
N HIS A 146 13.59 10.37 -4.01
CA HIS A 146 13.99 11.62 -4.67
C HIS A 146 15.49 11.93 -4.53
N GLY A 147 16.31 10.97 -4.06
CA GLY A 147 17.75 11.14 -3.90
C GLY A 147 18.15 12.00 -2.69
N GLY A 148 17.24 12.18 -1.73
CA GLY A 148 17.49 12.82 -0.45
C GLY A 148 18.32 11.96 0.51
N ALA A 149 18.72 12.55 1.64
CA ALA A 149 19.36 11.82 2.72
C ALA A 149 18.30 11.08 3.55
N GLY A 150 18.50 9.78 3.79
CA GLY A 150 17.66 9.02 4.72
C GLY A 150 18.17 9.13 6.15
N GLN A 151 17.24 9.03 7.11
CA GLN A 151 17.56 8.75 8.51
C GLN A 151 17.56 7.23 8.73
N LEU A 152 18.51 6.73 9.53
CA LEU A 152 18.51 5.32 9.93
C LEU A 152 17.33 5.07 10.87
N GLY A 153 16.43 4.17 10.49
CA GLY A 153 15.17 3.91 11.20
C GLY A 153 14.10 4.98 10.95
N TRP A 154 12.87 4.70 11.37
CA TRP A 154 11.76 5.65 11.26
C TRP A 154 11.86 6.71 12.37
N SER A 155 11.95 7.99 11.99
CA SER A 155 11.97 9.13 12.92
C SER A 155 10.57 9.56 13.36
N GLY A 156 9.56 9.29 12.53
CA GLY A 156 8.22 9.84 12.71
C GLY A 156 8.11 11.33 12.44
N ASP A 157 9.14 11.94 11.85
CA ASP A 157 9.18 13.37 11.55
C ASP A 157 9.01 13.67 10.05
N ASP A 158 9.13 12.66 9.20
CA ASP A 158 9.09 12.79 7.73
C ASP A 158 8.00 11.90 7.11
N PRO A 159 7.41 12.30 5.98
CA PRO A 159 6.54 11.44 5.18
C PRO A 159 7.24 10.16 4.73
N TYR A 160 6.48 9.07 4.70
CA TYR A 160 6.99 7.74 4.38
C TYR A 160 6.01 6.95 3.52
N GLN A 161 6.59 6.06 2.72
CA GLN A 161 5.84 5.10 1.93
C GLN A 161 5.93 3.72 2.59
N LEU A 162 4.81 3.01 2.61
CA LEU A 162 4.70 1.63 3.02
C LEU A 162 4.30 0.85 1.76
N VAL A 163 5.10 -0.16 1.45
CA VAL A 163 4.93 -0.96 0.25
C VAL A 163 4.71 -2.42 0.69
N PRO A 164 3.64 -3.08 0.24
CA PRO A 164 3.37 -4.46 0.62
C PRO A 164 4.49 -5.40 0.16
N ASP A 165 4.63 -6.58 0.74
CA ASP A 165 5.55 -7.60 0.20
C ASP A 165 4.88 -8.45 -0.88
N ALA A 166 3.56 -8.58 -0.83
CA ALA A 166 2.76 -9.39 -1.73
C ALA A 166 1.43 -8.69 -2.07
N ALA A 167 0.84 -9.09 -3.19
CA ALA A 167 -0.52 -8.70 -3.53
C ALA A 167 -1.52 -9.69 -2.92
N PHE A 168 -2.69 -9.18 -2.54
CA PHE A 168 -3.78 -9.96 -1.98
C PHE A 168 -4.60 -10.62 -3.09
N PRO A 169 -5.02 -11.88 -2.96
CA PRO A 169 -6.06 -12.45 -3.80
C PRO A 169 -7.43 -11.84 -3.47
N LEU A 170 -8.24 -11.57 -4.50
CA LEU A 170 -9.64 -11.11 -4.40
C LEU A 170 -10.66 -12.25 -4.58
#